data_AF-N9PET0-F1
#
_entry.id   AF-N9PET0-F1
#
_cell.length_a   1.000
_cell.length_b   1.000
_cell.length_c   1.000
_cell.angle_alpha   90.00
_cell.angle_beta   90.00
_cell.angle_gamma   90.00
#
_symmetry.space_group_name_H-M   'P 1'
#
loop_
_entity.id
_entity.type
_entity.pdbx_description
1 polymer ?
#
loop_
_entity_poly.entity_id
_entity_poly.type
_entity_poly.pdbx_seq_one_letter_code
_entity_poly.pdbx_strand_id
1 'polypeptide(L)' 'MAYDFNCPYCAYGHNIEDCAHEDDWNKPGEFECKCKHCKKEFIIEAEAIIDYDTRKKADAEGK' A
#
# COMPACT_ATOMS: atom_id res chain seq x y z
N MET A 1 -8.07 15.81 7.99
CA MET A 1 -7.38 15.07 6.91
C MET A 1 -6.84 13.80 7.53
N ALA A 2 -7.40 12.66 7.15
CA ALA A 2 -6.82 11.37 7.50
C ALA A 2 -5.63 11.17 6.54
N TYR A 3 -4.47 10.85 7.09
CA TYR A 3 -3.30 10.47 6.33
C TYR A 3 -3.20 8.94 6.40
N ASP A 4 -2.74 8.31 5.33
CA ASP A 4 -2.60 6.84 5.28
C ASP A 4 -1.50 6.37 6.26
N PHE A 5 -0.40 7.13 6.38
CA PHE A 5 0.69 6.83 7.30
C PHE A 5 1.44 8.09 7.74
N ASN A 6 2.22 7.98 8.81
CA ASN A 6 3.05 9.07 9.32
C ASN A 6 4.53 8.75 9.17
N CYS A 7 5.33 9.76 8.82
CA CYS A 7 6.78 9.62 8.77
C CYS A 7 7.33 9.29 10.17
N PRO A 8 8.12 8.21 10.33
CA PRO A 8 8.63 7.79 11.64
C PRO A 8 9.62 8.79 12.26
N TYR A 9 10.17 9.72 11.45
CA TYR A 9 11.19 10.67 11.90
C TYR A 9 10.63 12.04 12.30
N CYS A 10 9.54 12.49 11.69
CA CYS A 10 9.02 13.84 11.92
C CYS A 10 7.51 13.89 12.15
N ALA A 11 6.84 12.73 12.22
CA ALA A 11 5.40 12.59 12.42
C ALA A 11 4.53 13.32 11.38
N TYR A 12 5.12 13.73 10.24
CA TYR A 12 4.40 14.34 9.14
C TYR A 12 3.56 13.28 8.42
N GLY A 13 2.29 13.60 8.17
CA GLY A 13 1.34 12.71 7.51
C GLY A 13 1.55 12.63 6.00
N HIS A 14 1.45 11.42 5.47
CA HIS A 14 1.63 11.09 4.06
C HIS A 14 0.46 10.26 3.55
N ASN A 15 0.18 10.41 2.25
CA ASN A 15 -0.80 9.58 1.56
C ASN A 15 -0.08 8.56 0.68
N ILE A 16 -0.66 7.37 0.54
CA ILE A 16 -0.05 6.26 -0.21
C ILE A 16 0.04 6.56 -1.71
N GLU A 17 -0.91 7.31 -2.26
CA GLU A 17 -0.91 7.71 -3.68
C GLU A 17 0.32 8.56 -4.07
N ASP A 18 0.99 9.16 -3.08
CA ASP A 18 2.16 10.02 -3.30
C ASP A 18 3.49 9.25 -3.21
N CYS A 19 3.46 8.03 -2.67
CA CYS A 19 4.64 7.18 -2.47
C CYS A 19 4.55 5.83 -3.22
N ALA A 20 3.36 5.33 -3.56
CA ALA A 20 3.19 4.12 -4.34
C ALA A 20 3.38 4.42 -5.84
N HIS A 21 4.38 3.80 -6.47
CA HIS A 21 4.52 3.79 -7.93
C HIS A 21 3.88 2.54 -8.53
N GLU A 22 3.45 2.61 -9.78
CA GLU A 22 2.86 1.48 -10.51
C GLU A 22 3.79 0.24 -10.58
N ASP A 23 5.12 0.45 -10.49
CA ASP A 23 6.14 -0.60 -10.46
C ASP A 23 6.26 -1.35 -9.11
N ASP A 24 5.70 -0.82 -8.03
CA ASP A 24 5.72 -1.44 -6.70
C ASP A 24 4.81 -2.69 -6.61
N TRP A 25 4.06 -2.98 -7.69
CA TRP A 25 3.28 -4.21 -7.85
C TRP A 25 4.09 -5.50 -7.70
N ASN A 26 5.41 -5.45 -7.93
CA ASN A 26 6.30 -6.61 -7.76
C ASN A 26 6.63 -6.93 -6.29
N LYS A 27 6.41 -5.99 -5.36
CA LYS A 27 6.60 -6.19 -3.92
C LYS A 27 5.39 -5.67 -3.15
N PRO A 28 4.23 -6.32 -3.28
CA PRO A 28 3.04 -5.91 -2.57
C PRO A 28 3.30 -5.96 -1.05
N GLY A 29 3.40 -4.78 -0.45
CA GLY A 29 3.63 -4.63 0.97
C GLY A 29 4.98 -4.03 1.39
N GLU A 30 5.89 -3.70 0.47
CA GLU A 30 7.14 -2.99 0.82
C GLU A 30 7.42 -1.87 -0.18
N PHE A 31 7.13 -0.62 0.20
CA PHE A 31 7.36 0.53 -0.67
C PHE A 31 8.34 1.53 -0.06
N GLU A 32 9.24 2.06 -0.90
CA GLU A 32 10.20 3.08 -0.52
C GLU A 32 9.55 4.48 -0.60
N CYS A 33 9.48 5.18 0.53
CA CYS A 33 8.87 6.50 0.60
C CYS A 33 9.85 7.55 1.12
N LYS A 34 9.85 8.72 0.49
CA LYS A 34 10.68 9.86 0.88
C LYS A 34 9.81 10.95 1.51
N CYS A 35 10.08 11.26 2.77
CA CYS A 35 9.31 12.30 3.46
C CYS A 35 9.53 13.67 2.81
N LYS A 36 8.46 14.32 2.33
CA LYS A 36 8.50 15.69 1.80
C LYS A 36 8.97 16.74 2.80
N HIS A 37 8.74 16.51 4.09
CA HIS A 37 9.09 17.46 5.14
C HIS A 37 10.56 17.31 5.59
N CYS A 38 10.94 16.14 6.10
CA CYS A 38 12.30 15.92 6.62
C CYS A 38 13.28 15.36 5.60
N LYS A 39 12.83 15.07 4.37
CA LYS A 39 13.63 14.52 3.25
C LYS A 39 14.32 13.17 3.53
N LYS A 40 13.97 12.50 4.62
CA LYS A 40 14.46 11.17 4.95
C LYS A 40 13.67 10.11 4.18
N GLU A 41 14.38 9.08 3.76
CA GLU A 41 13.85 7.90 3.10
C GLU A 41 13.56 6.83 4.14
N PHE A 42 12.44 6.13 3.98
CA PHE A 42 12.02 5.02 4.84
C PHE A 42 11.19 4.02 4.04
N ILE A 43 11.25 2.76 4.45
CA ILE A 43 10.45 1.70 3.87
C ILE A 43 9.14 1.61 4.65
N ILE A 44 8.04 1.48 3.93
CA ILE A 44 6.73 1.26 4.53
C ILE A 44 6.36 -0.19 4.25
N GLU A 45 6.20 -0.92 5.34
CA GLU A 45 5.74 -2.30 5.32
C GLU A 45 4.22 -2.29 5.52
N ALA A 46 3.48 -2.77 4.54
CA ALA A 46 2.04 -3.00 4.62
C ALA A 46 1.75 -4.50 4.52
N GLU A 47 0.97 -5.03 5.45
CA GLU A 47 0.50 -6.41 5.36
C GLU A 47 -0.47 -6.53 4.18
N ALA A 48 -0.05 -7.21 3.12
CA ALA A 48 -0.92 -7.51 1.99
C ALA A 48 -1.97 -8.55 2.42
N ILE A 49 -3.19 -8.09 2.70
CA ILE A 49 -4.32 -8.99 2.92
C ILE A 49 -4.89 -9.36 1.55
N ILE A 50 -4.61 -10.58 1.11
CA ILE A 50 -5.20 -11.14 -0.12
C ILE A 50 -6.59 -11.68 0.23
N ASP A 51 -7.64 -10.90 -0.05
CA ASP A 51 -9.02 -11.37 0.03
C ASP A 51 -9.39 -12.12 -1.26
N TYR A 52 -9.41 -13.46 -1.19
CA TYR A 52 -9.87 -14.30 -2.28
C TYR A 52 -11.40 -14.34 -2.30
N ASP A 53 -12.04 -13.54 -3.16
CA ASP A 53 -13.47 -13.71 -3.44
C ASP A 53 -13.68 -14.98 -4.29
N THR A 54 -13.99 -16.08 -3.59
CA THR A 54 -14.26 -17.39 -4.21
C THR A 54 -15.67 -17.50 -4.81
N ARG A 55 -16.49 -16.45 -4.73
CA ARG A 55 -17.90 -16.47 -5.14
C ARG A 55 -18.11 -16.45 -6.66
N LYS A 56 -17.08 -16.22 -7.48
CA LYS A 56 -17.19 -16.23 -8.95
C LYS A 56 -17.15 -17.60 -9.63
N LYS A 57 -17.03 -18.72 -8.91
CA LYS A 57 -16.99 -20.07 -9.51
C LYS A 57 -18.26 -20.91 -9.33
N ALA A 58 -19.40 -20.31 -9.02
CA ALA A 58 -20.65 -21.06 -8.84
C ALA A 58 -21.56 -21.14 -10.09
N ASP A 59 -21.23 -20.48 -11.21
CA ASP A 59 -22.11 -20.42 -12.40
C ASP A 59 -21.61 -21.20 -13.63
N ALA A 60 -20.52 -21.98 -13.53
CA ALA A 60 -19.96 -22.70 -14.68
C ALA A 60 -20.16 -24.22 -14.67
N GLU A 61 -20.89 -24.79 -13.70
CA GLU A 61 -21.19 -26.23 -13.65
C GLU A 61 -22.64 -26.45 -13.20
N GLY A 62 -23.60 -26.20 -14.10
CA GLY A 62 -25.00 -26.48 -13.76
C GLY A 62 -26.03 -26.03 -14.78
N LYS A 63 -25.97 -26.55 -16.02
CA LYS A 63 -27.14 -26.99 -16.79
C LYS A 63 -26.75 -27.69 -18.09
#